data_AF-A0A2I0PJK9-F1
#
_entry.id   AF-A0A2I0PJK9-F1
#
_cell.length_a   1.000
_cell.length_b   1.000
_cell.length_c   1.000
_cell.angle_alpha   90.00
_cell.angle_beta   90.00
_cell.angle_gamma   90.00
#
_symmetry.space_group_name_H-M   'P 1'
#
loop_
_entity.id
_entity.type
_entity.pdbx_description
1 polymer ?
#
loop_
_entity_poly.entity_id
_entity_poly.type
_entity_poly.pdbx_seq_one_letter_code
_entity_poly.pdbx_strand_id
1 'polypeptide(L)'
;MDLLLSISVVILVLLDFYFVIRLYLNIIRYKEAALGLIFTHKDQSIMAFKIFGVGIFILAISRFLDVYNYLNSNILISDVATAMVLLTNILLIYVFYKLWIITDVGRD
;
A
#
# COMPACT_ATOMS: atom_id res chain seq x y z
N MET A 1 21.61 18.08 -13.30
CA MET A 1 20.98 16.79 -12.95
C MET A 1 20.92 15.97 -14.22
N ASP A 2 21.56 14.79 -14.25
CA ASP A 2 21.65 13.99 -15.48
C ASP A 2 20.26 13.54 -15.96
N LEU A 3 19.96 13.84 -17.22
CA LEU A 3 18.69 13.46 -17.86
C LEU A 3 18.42 11.96 -17.73
N LEU A 4 19.47 11.14 -17.86
CA LEU A 4 19.41 9.69 -17.69
C LEU A 4 18.98 9.27 -16.28
N LEU A 5 19.52 9.94 -15.25
CA LEU A 5 19.16 9.68 -13.86
C LEU A 5 17.66 9.99 -13.63
N SER A 6 17.20 11.15 -14.10
CA SER A 6 15.79 11.56 -13.99
C SER A 6 14.83 10.58 -14.67
N ILE A 7 15.17 10.12 -15.88
CA ILE A 7 14.36 9.14 -16.63
C ILE A 7 14.32 7.80 -15.88
N SER A 8 15.46 7.33 -15.37
CA SER A 8 15.53 6.05 -14.64
C SER A 8 14.70 6.05 -13.35
N VAL A 9 14.69 7.16 -12.61
CA VAL A 9 13.87 7.33 -11.40
C VAL A 9 12.38 7.28 -11.74
N VAL A 10 11.95 7.97 -12.80
CA VAL A 10 10.54 7.96 -13.23
C VAL A 10 10.08 6.56 -13.64
N ILE A 11 10.91 5.81 -14.38
CA ILE A 11 10.58 4.44 -14.80
C ILE A 11 10.44 3.51 -13.60
N LEU A 12 11.37 3.56 -12.64
CA LEU A 12 11.33 2.74 -11.43
C LEU A 12 10.05 3.00 -10.63
N VAL A 13 9.65 4.26 -10.49
CA VAL A 13 8.42 4.60 -9.75
C VAL A 13 7.15 4.19 -10.49
N LEU A 14 7.12 4.27 -11.82
CA LEU A 14 5.99 3.74 -12.60
C LEU A 14 5.88 2.22 -12.48
N LEU A 15 7.01 1.51 -12.42
CA LEU A 15 7.04 0.06 -12.19
C LEU A 15 6.56 -0.29 -10.77
N ASP A 16 7.03 0.43 -9.75
CA ASP A 16 6.58 0.25 -8.36
C ASP A 16 5.07 0.53 -8.24
N PHE A 17 4.59 1.60 -8.86
CA PHE A 17 3.17 1.96 -8.89
C PHE A 17 2.33 0.88 -9.60
N TYR A 18 2.80 0.38 -10.74
CA TYR A 18 2.15 -0.71 -11.46
C TYR A 18 2.10 -2.00 -10.64
N PHE A 19 3.21 -2.36 -9.99
CA PHE A 19 3.31 -3.53 -9.13
C PHE A 19 2.33 -3.45 -7.96
N VAL A 20 2.30 -2.30 -7.28
CA VAL A 20 1.36 -1.98 -6.21
C VAL A 20 -0.09 -2.12 -6.67
N ILE A 21 -0.46 -1.56 -7.82
CA ILE A 21 -1.82 -1.67 -8.37
C ILE A 21 -2.16 -3.13 -8.69
N ARG A 22 -1.26 -3.86 -9.33
CA ARG A 22 -1.45 -5.29 -9.64
C ARG A 22 -1.67 -6.10 -8.38
N LEU A 23 -0.88 -5.83 -7.33
CA LEU A 23 -1.01 -6.48 -6.03
C LEU A 23 -2.36 -6.15 -5.39
N TYR A 24 -2.78 -4.88 -5.40
CA TYR A 24 -4.09 -4.45 -4.91
C TYR A 24 -5.25 -5.15 -5.64
N LEU A 25 -5.23 -5.15 -6.98
CA LEU A 25 -6.26 -5.78 -7.79
C LEU A 25 -6.30 -7.30 -7.59
N ASN A 26 -5.13 -7.95 -7.47
CA ASN A 26 -5.05 -9.37 -7.16
C ASN A 26 -5.62 -9.67 -5.78
N ILE A 27 -5.30 -8.86 -4.77
CA ILE A 27 -5.88 -9.00 -3.42
C ILE A 27 -7.40 -8.88 -3.50
N ILE A 28 -7.95 -7.90 -4.21
CA ILE A 28 -9.41 -7.76 -4.37
C ILE A 28 -10.03 -8.96 -5.09
N ARG A 29 -9.35 -9.49 -6.11
CA ARG A 29 -9.87 -10.58 -6.95
C ARG A 29 -9.81 -11.94 -6.26
N TYR A 30 -8.74 -12.20 -5.52
CA TYR A 30 -8.46 -13.50 -4.90
C TYR A 30 -8.74 -13.54 -3.39
N LYS A 31 -9.23 -12.43 -2.80
CA LYS A 31 -9.58 -12.30 -1.38
C LYS A 31 -10.31 -13.53 -0.84
N GLU A 32 -11.39 -13.98 -1.48
CA GLU A 32 -12.22 -15.07 -0.95
C GLU A 32 -11.56 -16.45 -1.03
N ALA A 33 -10.77 -16.71 -2.07
CA ALA A 33 -10.09 -17.97 -2.28
C ALA A 33 -8.87 -18.13 -1.34
N ALA A 34 -8.06 -17.08 -1.19
CA ALA A 34 -6.91 -17.09 -0.29
C ALA A 34 -7.31 -17.01 1.18
N LEU A 35 -8.30 -16.17 1.52
CA LEU A 35 -8.78 -16.03 2.90
C LEU A 35 -9.57 -17.25 3.38
N GLY A 36 -10.27 -17.94 2.48
CA GLY A 36 -10.98 -19.17 2.81
C GLY A 36 -10.11 -20.37 3.12
N LEU A 37 -8.84 -20.34 2.74
CA LEU A 37 -7.86 -21.39 3.05
C LEU A 37 -7.13 -21.15 4.39
N ILE A 38 -7.05 -19.89 4.85
CA ILE A 38 -6.18 -19.50 5.97
C ILE A 38 -6.98 -19.01 7.19
N PHE A 39 -8.18 -18.44 7.01
CA PHE A 39 -8.91 -17.78 8.10
C PHE A 39 -10.33 -18.34 8.29
N THR A 40 -10.64 -18.73 9.53
CA THR A 40 -11.98 -19.15 9.99
C THR A 40 -12.99 -17.99 9.96
N HIS A 41 -12.54 -16.75 10.18
CA HIS A 41 -13.38 -15.54 10.14
C HIS A 41 -13.18 -14.76 8.83
N LYS A 42 -13.78 -15.27 7.74
CA LYS A 42 -13.65 -14.71 6.38
C LYS A 42 -13.98 -13.22 6.30
N ASP A 43 -15.10 -12.77 6.86
CA ASP A 43 -15.57 -11.38 6.69
C ASP A 43 -14.63 -10.36 7.34
N GLN A 44 -14.13 -10.66 8.53
CA GLN A 44 -13.20 -9.79 9.24
C GLN A 44 -11.84 -9.72 8.53
N SER A 45 -11.40 -10.85 7.96
CA SER A 45 -10.15 -10.93 7.22
C SER A 45 -10.25 -10.21 5.87
N ILE A 46 -11.40 -10.28 5.19
CA ILE A 46 -11.66 -9.52 3.95
C ILE A 46 -11.59 -8.01 4.23
N MET A 47 -12.15 -7.56 5.35
CA MET A 47 -12.08 -6.15 5.74
C MET A 47 -10.63 -5.70 5.99
N ALA A 48 -9.83 -6.50 6.70
CA ALA A 48 -8.41 -6.20 6.91
C ALA A 48 -7.63 -6.12 5.58
N PHE A 49 -7.86 -7.05 4.66
CA PHE A 49 -7.21 -7.01 3.33
C PHE A 49 -7.66 -5.83 2.46
N LYS A 50 -8.91 -5.39 2.55
CA LYS A 50 -9.36 -4.16 1.87
C LYS A 50 -8.62 -2.94 2.40
N ILE A 51 -8.50 -2.81 3.72
CA ILE A 51 -7.79 -1.69 4.36
C ILE A 51 -6.30 -1.71 4.02
N PHE A 52 -5.70 -2.90 3.99
CA PHE A 52 -4.33 -3.10 3.51
C PHE A 52 -4.16 -2.61 2.07
N GLY A 53 -5.09 -2.98 1.20
CA GLY A 53 -5.11 -2.54 -0.18
C GLY A 53 -5.19 -1.01 -0.34
N VAL A 54 -6.04 -0.36 0.45
CA VAL A 54 -6.14 1.10 0.51
C VAL A 54 -4.82 1.73 0.99
N GLY A 55 -4.19 1.18 2.03
CA GLY A 55 -2.91 1.65 2.54
C GLY A 55 -1.78 1.57 1.50
N ILE A 56 -1.74 0.47 0.74
CA ILE A 56 -0.83 0.28 -0.38
C ILE A 56 -1.09 1.31 -1.50
N PHE A 57 -2.35 1.58 -1.83
CA PHE A 57 -2.69 2.57 -2.84
C PHE A 57 -2.27 3.99 -2.43
N ILE A 58 -2.50 4.37 -1.18
CA ILE A 58 -2.05 5.66 -0.61
C ILE A 58 -0.52 5.76 -0.69
N LEU A 59 0.20 4.68 -0.38
CA LEU A 59 1.66 4.63 -0.48
C LEU A 59 2.11 4.86 -1.92
N ALA A 60 1.44 4.24 -2.88
CA ALA A 60 1.72 4.40 -4.30
C ALA A 60 1.64 5.88 -4.74
N ILE A 61 0.59 6.58 -4.31
CA ILE A 61 0.42 8.01 -4.58
C ILE A 61 1.53 8.82 -3.90
N SER A 62 1.87 8.50 -2.65
CA SER A 62 2.95 9.20 -1.93
C SER A 62 4.29 9.12 -2.67
N ARG A 63 4.62 7.95 -3.24
CA ARG A 63 5.84 7.76 -4.05
C ARG A 63 5.81 8.51 -5.36
N PHE A 64 4.65 8.62 -5.99
CA PHE A 64 4.49 9.46 -7.16
C PHE A 64 4.74 10.95 -6.83
N LEU A 65 4.22 11.42 -5.69
CA LEU A 65 4.43 12.79 -5.22
C LEU A 65 5.91 13.06 -4.87
N ASP A 66 6.61 12.10 -4.26
CA ASP A 66 8.06 12.20 -4.00
C ASP A 66 8.85 12.46 -5.30
N VAL A 67 8.53 11.74 -6.38
CA VAL A 67 9.17 11.93 -7.69
C VAL A 67 8.79 13.26 -8.32
N TYR A 68 7.52 13.64 -8.24
CA TYR A 68 7.09 14.95 -8.74
C TYR A 68 7.82 16.09 -8.01
N ASN A 69 8.00 15.95 -6.70
CA ASN A 69 8.74 16.89 -5.88
C ASN A 69 10.23 16.90 -6.22
N TYR A 70 10.84 15.74 -6.48
CA TYR A 70 12.22 15.65 -6.95
C TYR A 70 12.45 16.46 -8.24
N LEU A 71 11.46 16.50 -9.13
CA LEU A 71 11.54 17.25 -10.39
C LEU A 71 11.23 18.75 -10.25
N ASN A 72 10.35 19.14 -9.33
CA ASN A 72 9.81 20.51 -9.26
C ASN A 72 10.18 21.29 -7.98
N SER A 73 10.84 20.64 -7.00
CA SER A 73 11.28 21.23 -5.71
C SER A 73 10.22 22.09 -5.03
N ASN A 74 9.09 21.47 -4.65
CA ASN A 74 7.97 22.12 -3.97
C ASN A 74 7.76 21.55 -2.56
N ILE A 75 8.04 22.37 -1.55
CA ILE A 75 7.92 22.01 -0.12
C ILE A 75 6.54 21.46 0.25
N LEU A 76 5.45 22.01 -0.29
CA LEU A 76 4.10 21.56 0.04
C LEU A 76 3.86 20.12 -0.42
N ILE A 77 4.45 19.72 -1.54
CA ILE A 77 4.30 18.37 -2.09
C ILE A 77 5.10 17.37 -1.25
N SER A 78 6.26 17.79 -0.74
CA SER A 78 7.06 17.02 0.22
C SER A 78 6.29 16.71 1.50
N ASP A 79 5.61 17.71 2.06
CA ASP A 79 4.84 17.56 3.30
C ASP A 79 3.64 16.64 3.11
N VAL A 80 2.92 16.78 1.97
CA VAL A 80 1.80 15.90 1.63
C VAL A 80 2.27 14.45 1.44
N ALA A 81 3.36 14.22 0.71
CA ALA A 81 3.90 12.88 0.50
C ALA A 81 4.29 12.22 1.84
N THR A 82 4.94 12.97 2.73
CA THR A 82 5.31 12.52 4.08
C THR A 82 4.08 12.16 4.91
N ALA A 83 3.04 12.99 4.89
CA ALA A 83 1.78 12.72 5.59
C ALA A 83 1.08 11.46 5.07
N MET A 84 1.11 11.22 3.74
CA MET A 84 0.55 10.02 3.14
C MET A 84 1.33 8.75 3.56
N VAL A 85 2.66 8.81 3.63
CA VAL A 85 3.49 7.71 4.15
C VAL A 85 3.15 7.40 5.61
N LEU A 86 3.01 8.43 6.45
CA LEU A 86 2.60 8.26 7.85
C LEU A 86 1.22 7.60 7.96
N LEU A 87 0.25 8.06 7.16
CA LEU A 87 -1.08 7.47 7.12
C LEU A 87 -1.04 6.00 6.71
N THR A 88 -0.25 5.66 5.68
CA THR A 88 -0.04 4.25 5.28
C THR A 88 0.51 3.43 6.44
N ASN A 89 1.52 3.91 7.16
CA ASN A 89 2.10 3.17 8.29
C ASN A 89 1.06 2.89 9.39
N ILE A 90 0.22 3.88 9.71
CA ILE A 90 -0.87 3.71 10.68
C ILE A 90 -1.86 2.63 10.20
N LEU A 91 -2.25 2.67 8.91
CA LEU A 91 -3.14 1.68 8.32
C LEU A 91 -2.53 0.28 8.33
N LEU A 92 -1.23 0.15 8.03
CA LEU A 92 -0.53 -1.13 8.09
C LEU A 92 -0.51 -1.70 9.50
N ILE A 93 -0.17 -0.89 10.51
CA ILE A 93 -0.19 -1.30 11.92
C ILE A 93 -1.59 -1.82 12.29
N TYR A 94 -2.65 -1.08 11.92
CA TYR A 94 -4.02 -1.50 12.18
C TYR A 94 -4.37 -2.84 11.51
N VAL A 95 -3.98 -3.02 10.24
CA VAL A 95 -4.21 -4.28 9.50
C VAL A 95 -3.51 -5.44 10.21
N PHE A 96 -2.22 -5.30 10.56
CA PHE A 96 -1.48 -6.35 11.24
C PHE A 96 -2.09 -6.71 12.59
N TYR A 97 -2.48 -5.70 13.38
CA TYR A 97 -3.18 -5.91 14.65
C TYR A 97 -4.50 -6.67 14.47
N LYS A 98 -5.32 -6.27 13.48
CA LYS A 98 -6.58 -6.95 13.17
C LYS A 98 -6.37 -8.40 12.75
N LEU A 99 -5.41 -8.66 11.86
CA LEU A 99 -5.10 -10.02 11.41
C LEU A 99 -4.57 -10.88 12.55
N TRP A 100 -3.76 -10.32 13.46
CA TRP A 100 -3.27 -11.02 14.64
C TRP A 100 -4.43 -11.48 15.55
N ILE A 101 -5.35 -10.59 15.90
CA ILE A 101 -6.54 -10.94 16.71
C ILE A 101 -7.37 -12.04 16.02
N ILE A 102 -7.62 -11.91 14.71
CA ILE A 102 -8.44 -12.89 13.98
C ILE A 102 -7.79 -14.29 13.99
N THR A 103 -6.46 -14.34 13.95
CA THR A 103 -5.70 -15.60 13.94
C THR A 103 -5.60 -16.20 15.35
N ASP A 104 -5.46 -15.37 16.38
CA ASP A 104 -5.33 -15.80 17.78
C ASP A 104 -6.66 -16.33 18.33
N VAL A 105 -7.78 -15.66 18.02
CA VAL A 105 -9.14 -16.08 18.42
C VAL A 105 -9.59 -17.38 17.72
N GLY A 106 -8.97 -17.76 16.60
CA GLY A 106 -9.26 -19.02 15.90
C GLY A 106 -8.45 -20.22 16.37
N ARG A 107 -7.66 -20.08 17.44
CA ARG A 107 -6.67 -21.07 17.91
C ARG A 107 -7.10 -21.86 19.16
N ASP A 108 -8.29 -21.58 19.68
CA ASP A 108 -8.99 -22.34 20.74
C ASP A 108 -9.99 -23.35 20.13
#